data_AF-A0A7K2XNX6-F1
#
_entry.id   AF-A0A7K2XNX6-F1
#
_cell.length_a   1.000
_cell.length_b   1.000
_cell.length_c   1.000
_cell.angle_alpha   90.00
_cell.angle_beta   90.00
_cell.angle_gamma   90.00
#
_symmetry.space_group_name_H-M   'P 1'
#
loop_
_entity.id
_entity.type
_entity.pdbx_description
1 polymer ?
#
loop_
_entity_poly.entity_id
_entity_poly.type
_entity_poly.pdbx_seq_one_letter_code
_entity_poly.pdbx_strand_id
1 'polypeptide(L)' 'MLRLLAQGYTDEAAARRLGISLRSERRLISELMEKLGAQSRFQLGRRAVENGYV' A
#
# COMPACT_ATOMS: atom_id res chain seq x y z
N MET A 1 -1.15 -6.80 0.16
CA MET A 1 -1.78 -5.46 0.26
C MET A 1 -2.08 -4.79 -1.08
N LEU A 2 -1.17 -4.93 -2.05
CA LEU A 2 -1.24 -4.14 -3.29
C LEU A 2 -2.28 -4.64 -4.29
N ARG A 3 -2.72 -5.90 -4.17
CA ARG A 3 -3.84 -6.47 -4.94
C ARG A 3 -5.22 -5.91 -4.52
N LEU A 4 -5.35 -5.43 -3.27
CA LEU A 4 -6.58 -4.78 -2.77
C LEU A 4 -6.63 -3.30 -3.20
N LEU A 5 -5.49 -2.60 -3.13
CA LEU A 5 -5.37 -1.23 -3.65
C LEU A 5 -5.60 -1.15 -5.16
N ALA A 6 -5.19 -2.17 -5.93
CA ALA A 6 -5.40 -2.24 -7.37
C ALA A 6 -6.88 -2.43 -7.80
N GLN A 7 -7.77 -2.84 -6.88
CA GLN A 7 -9.20 -3.04 -7.14
C GLN A 7 -10.09 -1.91 -6.58
N GLY A 8 -9.50 -0.85 -5.99
CA GLY A 8 -10.27 0.24 -5.39
C GLY A 8 -10.74 -0.03 -3.95
N TYR A 9 -10.20 -1.05 -3.27
CA TYR A 9 -10.48 -1.23 -1.85
C TYR A 9 -9.80 -0.10 -1.06
N THR A 10 -10.63 0.59 -0.28
CA THR A 10 -10.25 1.73 0.55
C THR A 10 -9.19 1.33 1.58
N ASP A 11 -8.35 2.31 1.94
CA ASP A 11 -7.36 2.25 3.03
C ASP A 11 -7.95 1.52 4.28
N GLU A 12 -9.25 1.68 4.58
CA GLU A 12 -9.95 0.96 5.66
C GLU A 12 -9.98 -0.56 5.56
N ALA A 13 -10.24 -1.12 4.38
CA ALA A 13 -10.33 -2.57 4.19
C ALA A 13 -8.95 -3.23 4.32
N ALA A 14 -7.93 -2.51 3.84
CA ALA A 14 -6.55 -2.92 3.96
C ALA A 14 -6.07 -2.84 5.42
N ALA A 15 -6.28 -1.71 6.10
CA ALA A 15 -5.99 -1.54 7.51
C ALA A 15 -6.67 -2.62 8.39
N ARG A 16 -7.97 -2.89 8.17
CA ARG A 16 -8.71 -3.97 8.86
C ARG A 16 -8.10 -5.34 8.63
N ARG A 17 -7.71 -5.67 7.39
CA ARG A 17 -7.16 -6.98 7.05
C ARG A 17 -5.76 -7.20 7.63
N LEU A 18 -5.00 -6.12 7.86
CA LEU A 18 -3.72 -6.15 8.55
C LEU A 18 -3.85 -6.05 10.08
N GLY A 19 -5.04 -5.78 10.61
CA GLY A 19 -5.25 -5.57 12.04
C GLY A 19 -4.59 -4.29 12.57
N ILE A 20 -4.34 -3.29 11.70
CA ILE A 20 -3.69 -2.03 12.06
C ILE A 20 -4.64 -0.85 11.92
N SER A 21 -4.33 0.26 12.58
CA SER A 21 -5.09 1.50 12.40
C SER A 21 -4.84 2.10 11.01
N LEU A 22 -5.83 2.83 10.46
CA LEU A 22 -5.71 3.65 9.25
C LEU A 22 -4.50 4.60 9.27
N ARG A 23 -4.16 5.13 10.45
CA ARG A 23 -3.00 6.02 10.62
C ARG A 23 -1.69 5.25 10.40
N SER A 24 -1.59 4.06 11.00
CA SER A 24 -0.42 3.18 10.86
C SER A 24 -0.26 2.69 9.43
N GLU A 25 -1.38 2.35 8.77
CA GLU A 25 -1.40 1.96 7.37
C GLU A 25 -0.92 3.09 6.46
N ARG A 26 -1.46 4.31 6.62
CA ARG A 26 -1.03 5.48 5.85
C ARG A 26 0.47 5.77 6.03
N ARG A 27 0.97 5.65 7.27
CA ARG A 27 2.40 5.81 7.55
C ARG A 27 3.24 4.76 6.81
N LEU A 28 2.83 3.49 6.87
CA LEU A 28 3.51 2.40 6.17
C LEU A 28 3.50 2.62 4.64
N ILE A 29 2.38 3.08 4.08
CA ILE A 29 2.26 3.42 2.66
C ILE A 29 3.20 4.57 2.29
N SER A 30 3.24 5.65 3.08
CA SER A 30 4.17 6.77 2.83
C SER A 30 5.63 6.34 2.88
N GLU A 31 6.02 5.54 3.89
CA GLU A 31 7.37 5.01 4.02
C GLU A 31 7.73 4.09 2.83
N LEU A 32 6.78 3.27 2.37
CA LEU A 32 6.97 2.41 1.19
C LEU A 32 7.02 3.23 -0.12
N MET A 33 6.23 4.30 -0.23
CA MET A 33 6.27 5.22 -1.37
C MET A 33 7.61 5.91 -1.48
N GLU A 34 8.17 6.35 -0.36
CA GLU A 34 9.49 6.97 -0.29
C GLU A 34 10.60 5.97 -0.65
N LYS A 35 10.57 4.76 -0.06
CA LYS A 35 11.53 3.69 -0.35
C LYS A 35 11.49 3.20 -1.81
N LEU A 36 10.29 3.08 -2.38
CA LEU A 36 10.10 2.57 -3.74
C LEU A 36 10.07 3.68 -4.79
N GLY A 37 10.17 4.96 -4.40
CA GLY A 37 10.05 6.10 -5.30
C GLY A 37 8.70 6.17 -6.03
N ALA A 38 7.63 5.73 -5.38
CA ALA A 38 6.29 5.77 -5.93
C ALA A 38 5.58 7.07 -5.55
N GLN A 39 4.96 7.75 -6.51
CA GLN A 39 4.21 9.00 -6.31
C GLN A 39 2.70 8.80 -6.23
N SER A 40 2.22 7.57 -6.47
CA SER A 40 0.82 7.21 -6.28
C SER A 40 0.68 5.82 -5.68
N ARG A 41 -0.46 5.54 -5.02
CA ARG A 41 -0.78 4.21 -4.47
C ARG A 41 -0.79 3.13 -5.56
N PHE A 42 -1.19 3.47 -6.77
CA PHE A 42 -1.18 2.55 -7.92
C PHE A 42 0.25 2.28 -8.41
N GLN A 43 1.09 3.32 -8.47
CA GLN A 43 2.49 3.18 -8.81
C GLN A 43 3.24 2.39 -7.72
N LEU A 44 2.88 2.57 -6.45
CA LEU A 44 3.35 1.77 -5.33
C LEU A 44 2.94 0.30 -5.53
N GLY A 45 1.66 0.09 -5.86
CA GLY A 45 1.04 -1.14 -6.37
C GLY A 45 1.98 -1.93 -7.26
N ARG A 46 2.28 -1.31 -8.40
CA ARG A 46 3.10 -1.87 -9.46
C ARG A 46 4.55 -2.07 -9.04
N ARG A 47 5.19 -1.07 -8.44
CA ARG A 47 6.60 -1.15 -8.03
C ARG A 47 6.83 -2.20 -6.95
N ALA A 48 5.91 -2.38 -6.02
CA ALA A 48 6.05 -3.39 -4.99
C ALA A 48 5.93 -4.83 -5.55
N VAL A 49 5.12 -5.03 -6.59
CA VAL A 49 5.09 -6.31 -7.34
C VAL A 49 6.39 -6.48 -8.15
N GLU A 50 6.86 -5.44 -8.82
CA GLU A 50 8.14 -5.46 -9.56
C GLU A 50 9.36 -5.73 -8.65
N ASN A 51 9.30 -5.31 -7.39
CA ASN A 51 10.36 -5.51 -6.39
C ASN A 51 10.14 -6.77 -5.51
N GLY A 52 9.13 -7.60 -5.78
CA GLY A 52 8.92 -8.87 -5.07
C GLY A 52 8.40 -8.77 -3.64
N TYR A 53 7.75 -7.65 -3.27
CA TYR A 53 7.16 -7.46 -1.94
C TYR A 53 5.76 -8.12 -1.77
N VAL A 54 5.26 -8.81 -2.80
CA VAL A 54 3.95 -9.53 -2.83
C VAL A 54 4.09 -10.83 -3.61
#